data_AF-A0A2P5BLQ5-F1
#
_entry.id   AF-A0A2P5BLQ5-F1
#
_cell.length_a   1.000
_cell.length_b   1.000
_cell.length_c   1.000
_cell.angle_alpha   90.00
_cell.angle_beta   90.00
_cell.angle_gamma   90.00
#
_symmetry.space_group_name_H-M   'P 1'
#
loop_
_entity.id
_entity.type
_entity.pdbx_description
1 polymer ?
#
loop_
_entity_poly.entity_id
_entity_poly.type
_entity_poly.pdbx_seq_one_letter_code
_entity_poly.pdbx_strand_id
1 'polypeptide(L)'
;MELTITWPDDWHLHLRDGDLLKGVIPHSARHFGRAIVMPNLKPPITTTAAAVRLHSSFDTLFDGYTSLIKEKWRYGVKLYPAGATTNSQDGVADLFRKCLPVLEQMVHGEVTDPDVDIFDREKVFIDTIL
;
A
#
# COMPACT_ATOMS: atom_id res chain seq x y z
N MET A 1 9.96 29.22 -13.21
CA MET A 1 9.02 28.26 -13.79
C MET A 1 8.37 27.52 -12.64
N GLU A 2 7.05 27.49 -12.57
CA GLU A 2 6.27 26.88 -11.50
C GLU A 2 5.47 25.71 -12.10
N LEU A 3 5.45 24.58 -11.40
CA LEU A 3 4.67 23.39 -11.78
C LEU A 3 3.66 23.10 -10.67
N THR A 4 2.38 23.12 -11.02
CA THR A 4 1.28 22.77 -10.11
C THR A 4 0.80 21.36 -10.44
N ILE A 5 0.72 20.49 -9.44
CA ILE A 5 0.15 19.15 -9.56
C ILE A 5 -0.93 18.93 -8.51
N THR A 6 -1.86 18.03 -8.79
CA THR A 6 -2.78 17.50 -7.77
C THR A 6 -1.97 16.92 -6.62
N TRP A 7 -2.49 17.06 -5.39
CA TRP A 7 -1.84 16.54 -4.20
C TRP A 7 -1.57 15.02 -4.37
N PRO A 8 -0.30 14.58 -4.35
CA PRO A 8 0.05 13.24 -4.79
C PRO A 8 -0.14 12.20 -3.69
N ASP A 9 -0.10 10.92 -4.08
CA ASP A 9 -0.06 9.76 -3.19
C ASP A 9 1.24 8.97 -3.38
N ASP A 10 1.72 8.32 -2.31
CA ASP A 10 2.92 7.49 -2.33
C ASP A 10 2.56 5.99 -2.35
N TRP A 11 2.59 5.38 -3.53
CA TRP A 11 2.20 3.98 -3.71
C TRP A 11 3.27 2.95 -3.29
N HIS A 12 4.43 3.37 -2.78
CA HIS A 12 5.46 2.46 -2.27
C HIS A 12 6.30 3.11 -1.16
N LEU A 13 5.83 3.04 0.08
CA LEU A 13 6.48 3.68 1.23
C LEU A 13 7.01 2.67 2.26
N HIS A 14 8.24 2.87 2.74
CA HIS A 14 8.84 2.09 3.83
C HIS A 14 8.96 2.94 5.09
N LEU A 15 8.04 2.77 6.04
CA LEU A 15 8.04 3.55 7.27
C LEU A 15 8.89 2.97 8.40
N ARG A 16 9.25 1.68 8.33
CA ARG A 16 9.96 0.96 9.42
C ARG A 16 9.11 0.99 10.71
N ASP A 17 9.77 0.93 11.88
CA ASP A 17 9.14 0.92 13.20
C ASP A 17 9.98 1.73 14.21
N GLY A 18 9.42 1.99 15.39
CA GLY A 18 10.09 2.65 16.50
C GLY A 18 10.58 4.07 16.16
N ASP A 19 11.84 4.37 16.48
CA ASP A 19 12.38 5.71 16.28
C ASP A 19 12.63 6.05 14.81
N LEU A 20 12.86 5.04 13.96
CA LEU A 20 12.92 5.26 12.51
C LEU A 20 11.57 5.70 11.96
N LEU A 21 10.48 5.05 12.38
CA LEU A 21 9.13 5.45 12.03
C LEU A 21 8.87 6.92 12.38
N LYS A 22 9.17 7.31 13.62
CA LYS A 22 9.03 8.71 14.09
C LYS A 22 9.86 9.69 13.27
N GLY A 23 11.06 9.29 12.86
CA GLY A 23 11.95 10.12 12.06
C GLY A 23 11.51 10.29 10.61
N VAL A 24 10.92 9.25 9.97
CA VAL A 24 10.61 9.27 8.53
C VAL A 24 9.18 9.71 8.22
N ILE A 25 8.21 9.36 9.07
CA ILE A 25 6.79 9.58 8.76
C ILE A 25 6.41 11.06 8.54
N PRO A 26 6.99 12.06 9.23
CA PRO A 26 6.63 13.47 9.00
C PRO A 26 7.07 13.97 7.63
N HIS A 27 8.11 13.38 7.04
CA HIS A 27 8.58 13.75 5.70
C HIS A 27 7.61 13.31 4.62
N SER A 28 7.02 12.11 4.74
CA SER A 28 6.01 11.65 3.79
C SER A 28 4.70 12.42 3.96
N ALA A 29 4.20 12.54 5.19
CA ALA A 29 2.92 13.20 5.49
C ALA A 29 2.88 14.69 5.08
N ARG A 30 4.03 15.36 4.96
CA ARG A 30 4.11 16.75 4.48
C ARG A 30 3.81 16.89 2.99
N HIS A 31 4.04 15.85 2.20
CA HIS A 31 4.06 15.93 0.73
C HIS A 31 3.00 15.05 0.06
N PHE A 32 2.47 14.05 0.75
CA PHE A 32 1.54 13.07 0.18
C PHE A 32 0.22 13.01 0.95
N GLY A 33 -0.88 12.77 0.24
CA GLY A 33 -2.22 12.65 0.81
C GLY A 33 -2.48 11.25 1.35
N ARG A 34 -2.05 10.22 0.61
CA ARG A 34 -2.19 8.80 0.96
C ARG A 34 -0.88 8.05 0.69
N ALA A 35 -0.74 6.88 1.30
CA ALA A 35 0.40 6.00 1.02
C ALA A 35 0.05 4.51 1.12
N ILE A 36 0.72 3.68 0.32
CA ILE A 36 0.80 2.22 0.52
C ILE A 36 2.07 1.89 1.29
N VAL A 37 1.89 1.47 2.54
CA VAL A 37 2.99 1.13 3.45
C VAL A 37 3.41 -0.32 3.25
N MET A 38 4.71 -0.53 3.04
CA MET A 38 5.30 -1.82 2.73
C MET A 38 5.43 -2.70 4.01
N PRO A 39 5.05 -3.99 3.97
CA PRO A 39 4.87 -4.82 5.17
C PRO A 39 6.13 -5.55 5.66
N ASN A 40 7.30 -5.34 5.06
CA ASN A 40 8.54 -6.07 5.33
C ASN A 40 9.30 -5.59 6.59
N LEU A 41 8.58 -5.52 7.72
CA LEU A 41 9.16 -5.33 9.06
C LEU A 41 9.82 -6.63 9.57
N LYS A 42 10.35 -6.61 10.79
CA LYS A 42 10.82 -7.79 11.52
C LYS A 42 10.07 -7.90 12.85
N PRO A 43 9.14 -8.87 12.99
CA PRO A 43 8.68 -9.82 11.97
C PRO A 43 7.86 -9.15 10.85
N PRO A 44 7.72 -9.78 9.67
CA PRO A 44 6.91 -9.24 8.58
C PRO A 44 5.42 -9.19 8.96
N ILE A 45 4.69 -8.23 8.40
CA ILE A 45 3.25 -8.09 8.61
C ILE A 45 2.51 -9.04 7.66
N THR A 46 2.03 -10.16 8.21
CA THR A 46 1.35 -11.23 7.43
C THR A 46 -0.11 -11.46 7.82
N THR A 47 -0.64 -10.67 8.77
CA THR A 47 -2.03 -10.80 9.25
C THR A 47 -2.71 -9.45 9.29
N THR A 48 -4.02 -9.41 9.04
CA THR A 48 -4.84 -8.20 9.15
C THR A 48 -4.72 -7.56 10.53
N ALA A 49 -4.73 -8.37 11.59
CA ALA A 49 -4.58 -7.87 12.96
C ALA A 49 -3.24 -7.16 13.20
N ALA A 50 -2.14 -7.63 12.59
CA ALA A 50 -0.84 -6.96 12.68
C ALA A 50 -0.83 -5.65 11.88
N ALA A 51 -1.46 -5.62 10.70
CA ALA A 51 -1.60 -4.39 9.92
C ALA A 51 -2.41 -3.31 10.65
N VAL A 52 -3.53 -3.70 11.30
CA VAL A 52 -4.35 -2.80 12.11
C VAL A 52 -3.57 -2.25 13.29
N ARG A 53 -2.79 -3.08 14.00
CA ARG A 53 -1.94 -2.61 15.11
C ARG A 53 -0.89 -1.60 14.66
N LEU A 54 -0.21 -1.85 13.54
CA LEU A 54 0.78 -0.92 12.98
C LEU A 54 0.13 0.44 12.66
N HIS A 55 -1.05 0.42 12.05
CA HIS A 55 -1.81 1.63 11.76
C HIS A 55 -2.13 2.43 13.01
N SER A 56 -2.64 1.79 14.07
CA SER A 56 -2.96 2.49 15.32
C SER A 56 -1.75 3.19 15.94
N SER A 57 -0.53 2.68 15.71
CA SER A 57 0.70 3.39 16.12
C SER A 57 0.89 4.71 15.36
N PHE A 58 0.44 4.83 14.11
CA PHE A 58 0.51 6.08 13.36
C PHE A 58 -0.42 7.14 13.95
N ASP A 59 -1.64 6.76 14.35
CA ASP A 59 -2.62 7.68 14.97
C ASP A 59 -2.05 8.32 16.24
N THR A 60 -1.32 7.56 17.05
CA THR A 60 -0.69 8.07 18.29
C THR A 60 0.49 9.01 18.04
N LEU A 61 1.12 8.94 16.87
CA LEU A 61 2.27 9.77 16.50
C LEU A 61 1.87 11.12 15.91
N PHE A 62 0.59 11.28 15.55
CA PHE A 62 0.07 12.44 14.84
C PHE A 62 -0.99 13.20 15.63
N ASP A 63 -0.63 13.77 16.78
CA ASP A 63 -1.51 14.67 17.54
C ASP A 63 -1.70 16.07 16.89
N GLY A 64 -1.59 16.15 15.55
CA GLY A 64 -1.68 17.42 14.79
C GLY A 64 -1.89 17.30 13.27
N TYR A 65 -1.96 16.09 12.70
CA TYR A 65 -2.19 15.87 11.24
C TYR A 65 -3.35 14.89 10.96
N THR A 66 -4.16 14.59 11.99
CA THR A 66 -5.20 13.55 12.08
C THR A 66 -6.40 13.68 11.13
N SER A 67 -6.45 14.69 10.27
CA SER A 67 -7.57 14.83 9.33
C SER A 67 -7.46 13.96 8.07
N LEU A 68 -6.30 13.36 7.78
CA LEU A 68 -6.04 12.68 6.50
C LEU A 68 -6.27 11.15 6.52
N ILE A 69 -6.39 10.52 7.68
CA ILE A 69 -6.52 9.06 7.81
C ILE A 69 -7.96 8.67 8.17
N LYS A 70 -8.94 9.14 7.39
CA LYS A 70 -10.38 8.84 7.60
C LYS A 70 -11.02 7.96 6.53
N GLU A 71 -10.28 7.57 5.49
CA GLU A 71 -10.85 6.80 4.37
C GLU A 71 -10.99 5.30 4.67
N LYS A 72 -11.94 4.68 3.95
CA LYS A 72 -12.19 3.23 3.97
C LYS A 72 -10.92 2.46 3.63
N TRP A 73 -10.58 1.52 4.50
CA TRP A 73 -9.37 0.71 4.41
C TRP A 73 -9.40 -0.13 3.12
N ARG A 74 -8.30 -0.11 2.37
CA ARG A 74 -8.05 -1.02 1.25
C ARG A 74 -6.81 -1.84 1.59
N TYR A 75 -6.96 -3.16 1.62
CA TYR A 75 -5.86 -4.08 1.87
C TYR A 75 -5.24 -4.53 0.55
N GLY A 76 -3.92 -4.54 0.48
CA GLY A 76 -3.15 -5.12 -0.61
C GLY A 76 -2.13 -6.12 -0.10
N VAL A 77 -1.73 -7.05 -0.96
CA VAL A 77 -0.65 -8.00 -0.67
C VAL A 77 0.58 -7.61 -1.49
N LYS A 78 1.75 -7.50 -0.85
CA LYS A 78 3.01 -7.26 -1.55
C LYS A 78 3.83 -8.55 -1.59
N LEU A 79 4.21 -8.95 -2.80
CA LEU A 79 5.07 -10.10 -3.03
C LEU A 79 6.55 -9.70 -2.92
N TYR A 80 7.30 -10.45 -2.12
CA TYR A 80 8.76 -10.33 -1.99
C TYR A 80 9.39 -11.69 -2.34
N PRO A 81 10.24 -11.78 -3.38
CA PRO A 81 11.04 -12.98 -3.61
C PRO A 81 12.02 -13.24 -2.45
N ALA A 82 12.18 -14.50 -2.06
CA ALA A 82 13.02 -14.90 -0.94
C ALA A 82 14.47 -14.41 -1.13
N GLY A 83 15.00 -13.65 -0.18
CA GLY A 83 16.38 -13.15 -0.16
C GLY A 83 16.72 -12.03 -1.16
N ALA A 84 15.77 -11.61 -2.01
CA ALA A 84 16.05 -10.60 -3.04
C ALA A 84 16.26 -9.16 -2.51
N THR A 85 15.78 -8.83 -1.31
CA THR A 85 15.84 -7.46 -0.79
C THR A 85 15.77 -7.40 0.75
N THR A 86 15.77 -6.20 1.32
CA THR A 86 15.71 -5.96 2.77
C THR A 86 14.51 -6.68 3.40
N ASN A 87 14.78 -7.47 4.44
CA ASN A 87 13.81 -8.26 5.19
C ASN A 87 12.98 -9.24 4.35
N SER A 88 13.48 -9.71 3.20
CA SER A 88 12.78 -10.69 2.38
C SER A 88 13.21 -12.14 2.62
N GLN A 89 13.87 -12.46 3.74
CA GLN A 89 14.27 -13.84 4.04
C GLN A 89 13.07 -14.78 4.12
N ASP A 90 11.93 -14.29 4.64
CA ASP A 90 10.66 -15.01 4.71
C ASP A 90 9.81 -14.85 3.43
N GLY A 91 10.44 -14.40 2.34
CA GLY A 91 9.80 -14.18 1.05
C GLY A 91 9.40 -15.46 0.31
N VAL A 92 8.77 -15.29 -0.86
CA VAL A 92 8.30 -16.38 -1.71
C VAL A 92 9.48 -17.00 -2.46
N ALA A 93 9.70 -18.30 -2.25
CA ALA A 93 10.73 -19.07 -2.96
C ALA A 93 10.19 -19.83 -4.19
N ASP A 94 8.88 -20.08 -4.25
CA ASP A 94 8.21 -20.75 -5.37
C ASP A 94 6.83 -20.13 -5.56
N LEU A 95 6.71 -19.25 -6.56
CA LEU A 95 5.50 -18.47 -6.84
C LEU A 95 4.31 -19.36 -7.19
N PHE A 96 4.50 -20.31 -8.11
CA PHE A 96 3.42 -21.10 -8.66
C PHE A 96 2.95 -22.21 -7.73
N ARG A 97 3.81 -22.73 -6.84
CA ARG A 97 3.35 -23.70 -5.82
C ARG A 97 2.79 -23.05 -4.58
N LYS A 98 3.32 -21.89 -4.16
CA LYS A 98 2.96 -21.29 -2.87
C LYS A 98 1.93 -20.17 -2.95
N CYS A 99 1.79 -19.51 -4.10
CA CYS A 99 0.94 -18.34 -4.25
C CYS A 99 -0.23 -18.54 -5.21
N LEU A 100 -0.30 -19.66 -5.95
CA LEU A 100 -1.36 -19.88 -6.94
C LEU A 100 -2.78 -19.67 -6.38
N PRO A 101 -3.15 -20.20 -5.19
CA PRO A 101 -4.48 -19.94 -4.63
C PRO A 101 -4.78 -18.47 -4.36
N VAL A 102 -3.74 -17.64 -4.11
CA VAL A 102 -3.88 -16.19 -3.92
C VAL A 102 -3.95 -15.48 -5.26
N LEU A 103 -3.10 -15.86 -6.22
CA LEU A 103 -3.06 -15.30 -7.57
C LEU A 103 -4.39 -15.54 -8.31
N GLU A 104 -5.02 -16.69 -8.11
CA GLU A 104 -6.35 -17.01 -8.67
C GLU A 104 -7.48 -16.12 -8.15
N GLN A 105 -7.28 -15.45 -7.01
CA GLN A 105 -8.24 -14.50 -6.44
C GLN A 105 -7.95 -13.05 -6.85
N MET A 106 -6.86 -12.79 -7.57
CA MET A 106 -6.52 -11.45 -8.02
C MET A 106 -7.37 -11.07 -9.24
N VAL A 107 -7.99 -9.90 -9.19
CA VAL A 107 -8.72 -9.31 -10.31
C VAL A 107 -7.90 -8.16 -10.89
N HIS A 108 -7.73 -8.15 -12.20
CA HIS A 108 -7.22 -6.98 -12.91
C HIS A 108 -8.34 -5.95 -13.02
N GLY A 109 -8.22 -4.84 -12.29
CA GLY A 109 -9.28 -3.85 -12.08
C GLY A 109 -9.49 -2.87 -13.24
N GLU A 110 -9.58 -3.36 -14.46
CA GLU A 110 -9.79 -2.56 -15.68
C GLU A 110 -10.91 -3.19 -16.50
N VAL A 111 -11.87 -2.40 -16.99
CA VAL A 111 -12.85 -2.91 -17.97
C VAL A 111 -12.19 -3.11 -19.33
N THR A 112 -12.58 -4.15 -20.07
CA THR A 112 -12.05 -4.43 -21.41
C THR A 112 -12.92 -3.87 -22.54
N ASP A 113 -13.86 -2.98 -22.21
CA ASP A 113 -14.76 -2.37 -23.18
C ASP A 113 -13.94 -1.51 -24.18
N PRO A 114 -14.01 -1.80 -25.49
CA PRO A 114 -13.28 -1.04 -26.50
C PRO A 114 -13.76 0.41 -26.64
N ASP A 115 -14.96 0.73 -26.16
CA ASP A 115 -15.54 2.07 -26.25
C ASP A 115 -15.17 2.96 -25.05
N VAL A 116 -14.46 2.42 -24.05
CA VAL A 116 -13.95 3.16 -22.88
C VAL A 116 -12.48 3.51 -23.08
N ASP A 117 -12.16 4.80 -22.96
CA ASP A 117 -10.79 5.32 -23.04
C ASP A 117 -9.89 4.65 -21.99
N ILE A 118 -8.67 4.29 -22.38
CA ILE A 118 -7.73 3.55 -21.54
C ILE A 118 -7.46 4.20 -20.19
N PHE A 119 -7.50 5.54 -20.10
CA PHE A 119 -7.29 6.28 -18.86
C PHE A 119 -8.51 6.24 -17.93
N ASP A 120 -9.70 5.91 -18.45
CA ASP A 120 -10.95 5.86 -17.70
C ASP A 120 -11.35 4.43 -17.31
N ARG A 121 -10.69 3.39 -17.85
CA ARG A 121 -11.13 2.00 -17.65
C ARG A 121 -11.06 1.51 -16.21
N GLU A 122 -10.08 1.95 -15.42
CA GLU A 122 -10.03 1.65 -13.98
C GLU A 122 -11.22 2.30 -13.25
N LYS A 123 -11.51 3.57 -13.59
CA LYS A 123 -12.64 4.29 -13.01
C LYS A 123 -13.96 3.57 -13.32
N VAL A 124 -14.18 3.18 -14.57
CA VAL A 124 -15.40 2.46 -14.97
C VAL A 124 -15.50 1.10 -14.28
N PHE A 125 -14.37 0.38 -14.12
CA PHE A 125 -14.35 -0.87 -13.35
C PHE A 125 -14.84 -0.64 -11.92
N ILE A 126 -14.32 0.38 -11.23
CA ILE A 126 -14.73 0.74 -9.88
C ILE A 126 -16.22 1.10 -9.83
N ASP A 127 -16.71 1.90 -10.77
CA ASP A 127 -18.08 2.41 -10.75
C ASP A 127 -19.15 1.35 -11.13
N THR A 128 -18.76 0.26 -11.80
CA THR A 128 -19.71 -0.71 -12.38
C THR A 128 -19.60 -2.14 -11.85
N ILE A 129 -18.42 -2.55 -11.35
CA ILE A 129 -18.17 -3.92 -10.89
C ILE A 129 -18.05 -4.02 -9.37
N LEU A 130 -17.54 -2.96 -8.69
CA LEU A 130 -17.32 -2.91 -7.24
C LEU A 130 -18.41 -2.13 -6.49
#